data_AF-A0A0B0MYQ2-F1
#
_entry.id   AF-A0A0B0MYQ2-F1
#
_cell.length_a   1.000
_cell.length_b   1.000
_cell.length_c   1.000
_cell.angle_alpha   90.00
_cell.angle_beta   90.00
_cell.angle_gamma   90.00
#
_symmetry.space_group_name_H-M   'P 1'
#
loop_
_entity.id
_entity.type
_entity.pdbx_description
1 polymer ?
#
loop_
_entity_poly.entity_id
_entity_poly.type
_entity_poly.pdbx_seq_one_letter_code
_entity_poly.pdbx_strand_id
1 'polypeptide(L)'
;MDLIFSNLLLMYLSDEEVENLAQRMMKWLKVGGHIFFREACFDQSGDCKQKHDPSHYREPSFYTQVFKECHATDDSGNSFKLSLVGYKCISAYICWIWEKVSSDNDGGFQRFLDTVQYKANSILRYERTFGEGFVSTGGIETTKEFVAKLDLKPGQKVLDVGCGIGGGDFYMAKEFGVYVVGIDLSINMISFALERANGLNCSVEFEVADCTTKTYPDNSFDVIYSRDTILHIQVSMIQIPS
;
A
#
# COMPACT_ATOMS: atom_id res chain seq x y z
N MET A 1 -20.07 -10.51 11.25
CA MET A 1 -19.20 -9.64 12.07
C MET A 1 -18.92 -8.36 11.31
N ASP A 2 -18.72 -7.25 12.00
CA ASP A 2 -18.44 -5.95 11.38
C ASP A 2 -16.93 -5.67 11.30
N LEU A 3 -16.14 -6.27 12.22
CA LEU A 3 -14.68 -6.23 12.20
C LEU A 3 -14.12 -7.59 12.63
N ILE A 4 -13.10 -8.06 11.92
CA ILE A 4 -12.18 -9.12 12.35
C ILE A 4 -10.81 -8.46 12.52
N PHE A 5 -10.18 -8.64 13.67
CA PHE A 5 -8.89 -8.03 13.99
C PHE A 5 -7.91 -9.11 14.43
N SER A 6 -6.71 -9.10 13.85
CA SER A 6 -5.57 -9.88 14.34
C SER A 6 -4.27 -9.07 14.30
N ASN A 7 -3.32 -9.46 15.14
CA ASN A 7 -1.99 -8.86 15.20
C ASN A 7 -0.98 -9.98 15.45
N LEU A 8 -0.14 -10.25 14.46
CA LEU A 8 0.84 -11.34 14.42
C LEU A 8 0.17 -12.71 14.62
N LEU A 9 -0.79 -13.05 13.75
CA LEU A 9 -1.50 -14.33 13.82
C LEU A 9 -1.15 -15.23 12.64
N LEU A 10 -1.23 -14.69 11.43
CA LEU A 10 -1.11 -15.47 10.20
C LEU A 10 0.31 -16.00 9.99
N MET A 11 1.32 -15.33 10.55
CA MET A 11 2.70 -15.80 10.55
C MET A 11 2.90 -17.12 11.35
N TYR A 12 1.94 -17.54 12.18
CA TYR A 12 2.02 -18.80 12.94
C TYR A 12 1.23 -19.95 12.31
N LEU A 13 0.63 -19.70 11.14
CA LEU A 13 -0.14 -20.67 10.39
C LEU A 13 0.65 -21.09 9.15
N SER A 14 0.48 -22.33 8.71
CA SER A 14 0.94 -22.78 7.39
C SER A 14 0.20 -22.06 6.25
N ASP A 15 0.72 -22.11 5.03
CA ASP A 15 0.13 -21.42 3.88
C ASP A 15 -1.33 -21.87 3.64
N GLU A 16 -1.59 -23.18 3.69
CA GLU A 16 -2.92 -23.76 3.57
C GLU A 16 -3.86 -23.32 4.70
N GLU A 17 -3.36 -23.18 5.93
CA GLU A 17 -4.16 -22.68 7.06
C GLU A 17 -4.50 -21.20 6.90
N VAL A 18 -3.60 -20.38 6.36
CA VAL A 18 -3.87 -18.96 6.06
C VAL A 18 -4.95 -18.85 4.98
N GLU A 19 -4.84 -19.59 3.88
CA GLU A 19 -5.83 -19.62 2.81
C GLU A 19 -7.22 -20.02 3.34
N ASN A 20 -7.28 -21.12 4.09
CA ASN A 20 -8.51 -21.60 4.70
C ASN A 20 -9.10 -20.59 5.69
N LEU A 21 -8.26 -19.95 6.52
CA LEU A 21 -8.71 -18.96 7.48
C LEU A 21 -9.23 -17.70 6.80
N ALA A 22 -8.55 -17.19 5.77
CA ALA A 22 -8.99 -16.03 4.99
C ALA A 22 -10.38 -16.28 4.37
N GLN A 23 -10.59 -17.46 3.79
CA GLN A 23 -11.88 -17.86 3.22
C GLN A 23 -12.99 -17.96 4.29
N ARG A 24 -12.66 -18.37 5.52
CA ARG A 24 -13.60 -18.39 6.65
C ARG A 24 -13.90 -16.98 7.15
N MET A 25 -12.90 -16.13 7.31
CA MET A 25 -13.07 -14.72 7.70
C MET A 25 -14.03 -14.01 6.73
N MET A 26 -13.85 -14.21 5.42
CA MET A 26 -14.74 -13.69 4.38
C MET A 26 -16.21 -14.14 4.57
N LYS A 27 -16.44 -15.38 4.99
CA LYS A 27 -17.79 -15.90 5.28
C LYS A 27 -18.38 -15.33 6.57
N TRP A 28 -17.57 -15.11 7.61
CA TRP A 28 -18.00 -14.55 8.89
C TRP A 28 -18.36 -13.06 8.82
N LEU A 29 -17.74 -12.34 7.88
CA LEU A 29 -17.91 -10.91 7.72
C LEU A 29 -19.23 -10.58 7.01
N LYS A 30 -19.90 -9.53 7.48
CA LYS A 30 -21.03 -8.94 6.74
C LYS A 30 -20.48 -8.08 5.59
N VAL A 31 -21.31 -7.80 4.59
CA VAL A 31 -20.96 -6.79 3.56
C VAL A 31 -20.72 -5.44 4.23
N GLY A 32 -19.66 -4.74 3.84
CA GLY A 32 -19.17 -3.51 4.48
C GLY A 32 -18.37 -3.73 5.78
N GLY A 33 -18.27 -4.97 6.24
CA GLY A 33 -17.40 -5.32 7.36
C GLY A 33 -15.94 -5.36 6.94
N HIS A 34 -15.04 -5.26 7.92
CA HIS A 34 -13.60 -5.14 7.70
C HIS A 34 -12.79 -6.30 8.30
N ILE A 35 -11.68 -6.65 7.66
CA ILE A 35 -10.62 -7.49 8.22
C ILE A 35 -9.38 -6.63 8.34
N PHE A 36 -8.90 -6.50 9.57
CA PHE A 36 -7.60 -5.92 9.87
C PHE A 36 -6.66 -7.04 10.29
N PHE A 37 -5.50 -7.12 9.67
CA PHE A 37 -4.40 -7.92 10.20
C PHE A 37 -3.06 -7.22 10.03
N ARG A 38 -2.14 -7.51 10.94
CA ARG A 38 -0.76 -7.04 10.90
C ARG A 38 0.17 -8.23 11.04
N GLU A 39 1.18 -8.32 10.19
CA GLU A 39 2.15 -9.41 10.21
C GLU A 39 3.58 -8.88 10.13
N ALA A 40 4.53 -9.65 10.67
CA ALA A 40 5.94 -9.47 10.37
C ALA A 40 6.23 -10.11 9.01
N CYS A 41 6.81 -9.34 8.10
CA CYS A 41 7.20 -9.81 6.76
C CYS A 41 8.71 -9.88 6.64
N PHE A 42 9.17 -10.63 5.64
CA PHE A 42 10.58 -10.81 5.27
C PHE A 42 11.45 -11.54 6.30
N ASP A 43 11.70 -10.94 7.47
CA ASP A 43 12.64 -11.44 8.47
C ASP A 43 12.14 -11.24 9.91
N GLN A 44 12.82 -11.91 10.85
CA GLN A 44 12.54 -11.81 12.28
C GLN A 44 12.71 -10.37 12.80
N SER A 45 11.63 -9.79 13.32
CA SER A 45 11.59 -8.41 13.84
C SER A 45 12.09 -8.27 15.30
N GLY A 46 12.69 -9.31 15.89
CA GLY A 46 13.11 -9.33 17.29
C GLY A 46 14.56 -9.79 17.51
N ASP A 47 15.26 -9.13 18.44
CA ASP A 47 16.68 -9.40 18.78
C ASP A 47 16.91 -10.73 19.53
N CYS A 48 15.86 -11.44 19.92
CA CYS A 48 15.96 -12.69 20.66
C CYS A 48 16.09 -13.90 19.72
N LYS A 49 17.33 -14.38 19.54
CA LYS A 49 17.59 -15.68 18.90
C LYS A 49 16.92 -16.82 19.69
N GLN A 50 15.72 -17.23 19.28
CA GLN A 50 15.06 -18.41 19.83
C GLN A 50 15.67 -19.69 19.26
N LYS A 51 15.74 -20.76 20.06
CA LYS A 51 16.27 -22.06 19.64
C LYS A 51 15.37 -22.78 18.62
N HIS A 52 14.10 -22.41 18.55
CA HIS A 52 13.12 -22.92 17.60
C HIS A 52 12.09 -21.81 17.34
N ASP A 53 12.12 -21.18 16.17
CA ASP A 53 11.14 -20.18 15.75
C ASP A 53 10.15 -20.84 14.77
N PRO A 54 8.88 -21.07 15.15
CA PRO A 54 7.87 -21.63 14.26
C PRO A 54 7.27 -20.59 13.29
N SER A 55 7.76 -19.35 13.28
CA SER A 55 7.19 -18.26 12.48
C SER A 55 7.49 -18.41 10.99
N HIS A 56 6.49 -18.09 10.17
CA HIS A 56 6.58 -17.97 8.72
C HIS A 56 6.70 -16.50 8.32
N TYR A 57 7.92 -16.04 8.06
CA TYR A 57 8.17 -14.72 7.49
C TYR A 57 7.96 -14.77 5.98
N ARG A 58 6.87 -14.16 5.52
CA ARG A 58 6.46 -14.19 4.12
C ARG A 58 6.68 -12.85 3.46
N GLU A 59 6.80 -12.90 2.14
CA GLU A 59 6.65 -11.74 1.29
C GLU A 59 5.24 -11.14 1.46
N PRO A 60 5.08 -9.81 1.51
CA PRO A 60 3.77 -9.18 1.70
C PRO A 60 2.77 -9.53 0.58
N SER A 61 3.30 -9.78 -0.63
CA SER A 61 2.54 -10.21 -1.80
C SER A 61 1.78 -11.52 -1.58
N PHE A 62 2.27 -12.43 -0.72
CA PHE A 62 1.55 -13.65 -0.35
C PHE A 62 0.21 -13.32 0.31
N TYR A 63 0.23 -12.53 1.39
CA TYR A 63 -1.00 -12.19 2.12
C TYR A 63 -1.95 -11.39 1.23
N THR A 64 -1.41 -10.48 0.43
CA THR A 64 -2.20 -9.69 -0.53
C THR A 64 -2.92 -10.60 -1.54
N GLN A 65 -2.24 -11.61 -2.08
CA GLN A 65 -2.82 -12.53 -3.05
C GLN A 65 -3.90 -13.42 -2.41
N VAL A 66 -3.62 -14.03 -1.26
CA VAL A 66 -4.55 -14.94 -0.57
C VAL A 66 -5.90 -14.26 -0.28
N PHE A 67 -5.85 -13.05 0.29
CA PHE A 67 -7.07 -12.32 0.63
C PHE A 67 -7.77 -11.78 -0.62
N LYS A 68 -7.04 -11.39 -1.67
CA LYS A 68 -7.62 -10.94 -2.94
C LYS A 68 -8.36 -12.05 -3.69
N GLU A 69 -7.92 -13.30 -3.58
CA GLU A 69 -8.54 -14.46 -4.22
C GLU A 69 -9.78 -14.98 -3.48
N CYS A 70 -10.01 -14.52 -2.25
CA CYS A 70 -11.18 -14.88 -1.47
C CYS A 70 -12.48 -14.41 -2.16
N HIS A 71 -13.36 -15.36 -2.40
CA HIS A 71 -14.69 -15.15 -2.96
C HIS A 71 -15.73 -15.89 -2.14
N ALA A 72 -16.96 -15.39 -2.10
CA ALA A 72 -18.07 -16.08 -1.47
C ALA A 72 -19.35 -15.85 -2.27
N THR A 73 -20.25 -16.83 -2.21
CA THR A 73 -21.59 -16.71 -2.79
C THR A 73 -22.61 -17.00 -1.69
N ASP A 74 -23.72 -16.26 -1.68
CA ASP A 74 -24.85 -16.58 -0.80
C ASP A 74 -25.87 -17.50 -1.49
N ASP A 75 -26.86 -17.97 -0.72
CA ASP A 75 -27.92 -18.86 -1.22
C ASP A 75 -28.82 -18.21 -2.28
N SER A 76 -28.76 -16.88 -2.41
CA SER A 76 -29.50 -16.11 -3.42
C SER A 76 -28.70 -15.90 -4.71
N GLY A 77 -27.47 -16.41 -4.78
CA GLY A 77 -26.58 -16.28 -5.94
C GLY A 77 -25.77 -14.99 -5.99
N ASN A 78 -25.84 -14.14 -4.97
CA ASN A 78 -25.01 -12.93 -4.92
C ASN A 78 -23.56 -13.32 -4.63
N SER A 79 -22.63 -12.69 -5.35
CA SER A 79 -21.19 -12.94 -5.20
C SER A 79 -20.53 -11.80 -4.44
N PHE A 80 -19.54 -12.13 -3.62
CA PHE A 80 -18.79 -11.21 -2.78
C PHE A 80 -17.30 -11.46 -2.91
N LYS A 81 -16.51 -10.39 -2.71
CA LYS A 81 -15.04 -10.43 -2.68
C LYS A 81 -14.50 -9.55 -1.55
N LEU A 82 -13.21 -9.67 -1.28
CA LEU A 82 -12.48 -8.72 -0.43
C LEU A 82 -11.84 -7.63 -1.29
N SER A 83 -12.03 -6.37 -0.91
CA SER A 83 -11.38 -5.21 -1.49
C SER A 83 -10.32 -4.70 -0.52
N LEU A 84 -9.09 -4.49 -0.99
CA LEU A 84 -8.03 -3.92 -0.17
C LEU A 84 -8.27 -2.40 -0.07
N VAL A 85 -8.63 -1.91 1.11
CA VAL A 85 -8.95 -0.51 1.36
C VAL A 85 -7.86 0.22 2.14
N GLY A 86 -6.93 -0.52 2.74
CA GLY A 86 -5.77 0.05 3.40
C GLY A 86 -4.63 -0.96 3.42
N TYR A 87 -3.42 -0.46 3.18
CA TYR A 87 -2.22 -1.27 3.15
C TYR A 87 -1.06 -0.37 3.55
N LYS A 88 -0.51 -0.58 4.74
CA LYS A 88 0.46 0.34 5.36
C LYS A 88 1.61 -0.41 6.00
N CYS A 89 2.83 0.06 5.79
CA CYS A 89 4.00 -0.38 6.53
C CYS A 89 4.29 0.55 7.71
N ILE A 90 4.56 -0.03 8.88
CA ILE A 90 4.94 0.65 10.11
C ILE A 90 6.17 -0.08 10.65
N SER A 91 7.35 0.50 10.44
CA SER A 91 8.63 -0.11 10.80
C SER A 91 8.81 -1.49 10.15
N ALA A 92 9.07 -2.56 10.91
CA ALA A 92 9.25 -3.92 10.40
C ALA A 92 7.94 -4.69 10.15
N TYR A 93 6.79 -4.02 10.22
CA TYR A 93 5.49 -4.67 10.14
C TYR A 93 4.62 -4.06 9.07
N ILE A 94 3.82 -4.91 8.47
CA ILE A 94 2.86 -4.50 7.45
C ILE A 94 1.47 -4.82 7.96
N CYS A 95 0.54 -3.90 7.71
CA CYS A 95 -0.85 -4.05 8.06
C CYS A 95 -1.72 -3.92 6.81
N TRP A 96 -2.77 -4.73 6.80
CA TRP A 96 -3.78 -4.78 5.76
C TRP A 96 -5.13 -4.48 6.36
N ILE A 97 -5.94 -3.78 5.57
CA ILE A 97 -7.35 -3.52 5.85
C ILE A 97 -8.13 -3.94 4.61
N TRP A 98 -8.93 -4.98 4.75
CA TRP A 98 -9.82 -5.48 3.71
C TRP A 98 -11.27 -5.16 4.06
N GLU A 99 -12.06 -4.78 3.08
CA GLU A 99 -13.50 -4.64 3.19
C GLU A 99 -14.20 -5.72 2.37
N LYS A 100 -15.24 -6.35 2.92
CA LYS A 100 -16.09 -7.24 2.14
C LYS A 100 -17.09 -6.43 1.31
N VAL A 101 -17.00 -6.57 0.00
CA VAL A 101 -17.86 -5.88 -0.96
C VAL A 101 -18.63 -6.86 -1.84
N SER A 102 -19.74 -6.40 -2.43
CA SER A 102 -20.37 -7.14 -3.54
C SER A 102 -19.38 -7.26 -4.70
N SER A 103 -19.34 -8.41 -5.37
CA SER A 103 -18.48 -8.63 -6.54
C SER A 103 -18.86 -7.72 -7.71
N ASP A 104 -20.12 -7.28 -7.78
CA ASP A 104 -20.63 -6.31 -8.75
C ASP A 104 -20.07 -4.90 -8.51
N ASN A 105 -19.57 -4.62 -7.30
CA ASN A 105 -18.84 -3.39 -7.02
C ASN A 105 -17.50 -3.48 -7.75
N ASP A 106 -17.30 -2.68 -8.80
CA ASP A 106 -16.19 -2.85 -9.73
C ASP A 106 -14.83 -2.47 -9.13
N GLY A 107 -14.78 -1.86 -7.94
CA GLY A 107 -13.57 -1.27 -7.37
C GLY A 107 -13.12 -0.02 -8.12
N GLY A 108 -14.00 0.51 -8.97
CA GLY A 108 -13.91 1.75 -9.72
C GLY A 108 -12.56 2.01 -10.36
N PHE A 109 -12.07 3.21 -10.08
CA PHE A 109 -10.85 3.75 -10.67
C PHE A 109 -9.59 2.99 -10.21
N GLN A 110 -9.53 2.52 -8.97
CA GLN A 110 -8.40 1.72 -8.47
C GLN A 110 -8.20 0.46 -9.33
N ARG A 111 -9.29 -0.28 -9.60
CA ARG A 111 -9.20 -1.48 -10.44
C ARG A 111 -8.76 -1.16 -11.86
N PHE A 112 -9.24 -0.05 -12.43
CA PHE A 112 -8.78 0.41 -13.74
C PHE A 112 -7.27 0.64 -13.75
N LEU A 113 -6.73 1.34 -12.75
CA LEU A 113 -5.29 1.56 -12.60
C LEU A 113 -4.53 0.23 -12.55
N ASP A 114 -4.91 -0.68 -11.64
CA ASP A 114 -4.16 -1.92 -11.40
C ASP A 114 -4.27 -2.96 -12.53
N THR A 115 -5.29 -2.89 -13.38
CA THR A 115 -5.53 -3.89 -14.44
C THR A 115 -5.21 -3.40 -15.85
N VAL A 116 -5.19 -2.07 -16.08
CA VAL A 116 -4.98 -1.49 -17.40
C VAL A 116 -3.60 -0.84 -17.50
N GLN A 117 -3.41 0.32 -16.87
CA GLN A 117 -2.21 1.12 -17.04
C GLN A 117 -1.06 0.63 -16.14
N TYR A 118 -1.35 0.41 -14.86
CA TYR A 118 -0.38 0.09 -13.81
C TYR A 118 -0.50 -1.37 -13.34
N LYS A 119 -0.70 -2.29 -14.28
CA LYS A 119 -0.42 -3.72 -14.02
C LYS A 119 1.07 -3.94 -13.76
N ALA A 120 1.42 -4.91 -12.92
CA ALA A 120 2.79 -5.13 -12.45
C ALA A 120 3.85 -5.15 -13.57
N ASN A 121 3.58 -5.86 -14.66
CA ASN A 121 4.46 -5.95 -15.83
C ASN A 121 4.53 -4.65 -16.66
N SER A 122 3.51 -3.79 -16.62
CA SER A 122 3.60 -2.43 -17.18
C SER A 122 4.47 -1.54 -16.30
N ILE A 123 4.30 -1.60 -14.97
CA ILE A 123 5.11 -0.84 -14.00
C ILE A 123 6.60 -1.12 -14.22
N LEU A 124 6.99 -2.40 -14.28
CA LEU A 124 8.39 -2.79 -14.52
C LEU A 124 8.93 -2.32 -15.88
N ARG A 125 8.07 -2.20 -16.91
CA ARG A 125 8.45 -1.64 -18.22
C ARG A 125 8.64 -0.13 -18.14
N TYR A 126 7.77 0.57 -17.42
CA TYR A 126 7.93 2.01 -17.17
C TYR A 126 9.21 2.29 -16.41
N GLU A 127 9.49 1.53 -15.35
CA GLU A 127 10.74 1.63 -14.60
C GLU A 127 11.97 1.42 -15.49
N ARG A 128 11.96 0.39 -16.34
CA ARG A 128 13.07 0.17 -17.29
C ARG A 128 13.26 1.36 -18.25
N THR A 129 12.20 2.11 -18.54
CA THR A 129 12.23 3.25 -19.47
C THR A 129 12.65 4.54 -18.77
N PHE A 130 12.14 4.80 -17.57
CA PHE A 130 12.32 6.06 -16.85
C PHE A 130 13.51 6.04 -15.86
N GLY A 131 13.94 4.86 -15.44
CA GLY A 131 15.02 4.65 -14.47
C GLY A 131 14.55 3.89 -13.23
N GLU A 132 15.48 3.18 -12.59
CA GLU A 132 15.24 2.41 -11.36
C GLU A 132 14.56 3.26 -10.29
N GLY A 133 13.43 2.79 -9.77
CA GLY A 133 12.63 3.49 -8.77
C GLY A 133 11.57 4.45 -9.33
N PHE A 134 11.52 4.69 -10.65
CA PHE A 134 10.69 5.75 -11.21
C PHE A 134 9.73 5.27 -12.29
N VAL A 135 8.50 5.78 -12.27
CA VAL A 135 7.47 5.55 -13.30
C VAL A 135 7.06 6.85 -14.00
N SER A 136 7.88 7.89 -13.85
CA SER A 136 7.61 9.25 -14.31
C SER A 136 8.79 9.83 -15.09
N THR A 137 8.53 10.91 -15.83
CA THR A 137 9.49 11.45 -16.81
C THR A 137 10.81 11.89 -16.18
N GLY A 138 11.93 11.46 -16.78
CA GLY A 138 13.29 11.87 -16.43
C GLY A 138 13.88 11.24 -15.16
N GLY A 139 13.13 10.35 -14.50
CA GLY A 139 13.60 9.54 -13.38
C GLY A 139 14.30 10.35 -12.27
N ILE A 140 15.50 9.91 -11.88
CA ILE A 140 16.27 10.53 -10.81
C ILE A 140 16.76 11.94 -11.16
N GLU A 141 17.03 12.25 -12.43
CA GLU A 141 17.62 13.53 -12.84
C GLU A 141 16.64 14.68 -12.63
N THR A 142 15.42 14.54 -13.14
CA THR A 142 14.35 15.55 -12.96
C THR A 142 13.89 15.60 -11.50
N THR A 143 13.92 14.47 -10.80
CA THR A 143 13.62 14.42 -9.36
C THR A 143 14.60 15.26 -8.55
N LYS A 144 15.91 15.14 -8.81
CA LYS A 144 16.93 15.99 -8.19
C LYS A 144 16.68 17.47 -8.47
N GLU A 145 16.35 17.81 -9.71
CA GLU A 145 16.08 19.21 -10.10
C GLU A 145 14.88 19.81 -9.34
N PHE A 146 13.77 19.08 -9.24
CA PHE A 146 12.57 19.60 -8.59
C PHE A 146 12.69 19.62 -7.07
N VAL A 147 13.24 18.55 -6.46
CA VAL A 147 13.41 18.49 -5.01
C VAL A 147 14.38 19.57 -4.52
N ALA A 148 15.41 19.92 -5.30
CA ALA A 148 16.31 21.02 -4.96
C ALA A 148 15.61 22.39 -4.80
N LYS A 149 14.42 22.57 -5.41
CA LYS A 149 13.62 23.80 -5.30
C LYS A 149 12.73 23.84 -4.04
N LEU A 150 12.60 22.72 -3.33
CA LEU A 150 11.74 22.60 -2.14
C LEU A 150 12.41 23.08 -0.85
N ASP A 151 13.73 23.29 -0.86
CA ASP A 151 14.55 23.69 0.30
C ASP A 151 14.32 22.83 1.55
N LEU A 152 14.18 21.51 1.35
CA LEU A 152 13.90 20.55 2.41
C LEU A 152 14.94 20.60 3.53
N LYS A 153 14.46 20.54 4.77
CA LYS A 153 15.29 20.51 5.98
C LYS A 153 15.14 19.17 6.70
N PRO A 154 16.22 18.64 7.31
CA PRO A 154 16.14 17.42 8.12
C PRO A 154 15.03 17.49 9.17
N GLY A 155 14.28 16.40 9.31
CA GLY A 155 13.16 16.28 10.24
C GLY A 155 11.81 16.81 9.74
N GLN A 156 11.76 17.50 8.58
CA GLN A 156 10.49 17.88 7.98
C GLN A 156 9.68 16.67 7.50
N LYS A 157 8.37 16.85 7.41
CA LYS A 157 7.41 15.86 6.94
C LYS A 157 6.89 16.20 5.55
N VAL A 158 7.08 15.28 4.61
CA VAL A 158 6.63 15.40 3.22
C VAL A 158 5.48 14.43 2.96
N LEU A 159 4.41 14.90 2.32
CA LEU A 159 3.40 14.03 1.71
C LEU A 159 3.69 13.91 0.21
N ASP A 160 3.93 12.71 -0.30
CA ASP A 160 3.99 12.43 -1.74
C ASP A 160 2.65 11.85 -2.22
N VAL A 161 1.96 12.59 -3.08
CA VAL A 161 0.67 12.21 -3.68
C VAL A 161 0.91 11.55 -5.03
N GLY A 162 0.69 10.25 -5.09
CA GLY A 162 1.02 9.40 -6.23
C GLY A 162 2.48 8.96 -6.23
N CYS A 163 2.94 8.43 -5.09
CA CYS A 163 4.34 8.06 -4.87
C CYS A 163 4.84 6.92 -5.78
N GLY A 164 3.93 6.19 -6.45
CA GLY A 164 4.29 5.09 -7.33
C GLY A 164 5.10 4.01 -6.61
N ILE A 165 6.25 3.64 -7.17
CA ILE A 165 7.14 2.60 -6.62
C ILE A 165 8.21 3.13 -5.66
N GLY A 166 8.10 4.39 -5.21
CA GLY A 166 8.85 4.90 -4.05
C GLY A 166 10.17 5.63 -4.34
N GLY A 167 10.65 5.67 -5.59
CA GLY A 167 12.00 6.17 -5.89
C GLY A 167 12.26 7.62 -5.47
N GLY A 168 11.25 8.49 -5.62
CA GLY A 168 11.31 9.88 -5.16
C GLY A 168 11.36 9.99 -3.64
N ASP A 169 10.54 9.20 -2.96
CA ASP A 169 10.43 9.16 -1.50
C ASP A 169 11.75 8.72 -0.85
N PHE A 170 12.33 7.63 -1.35
CA PHE A 170 13.62 7.12 -0.87
C PHE A 170 14.73 8.15 -1.07
N TYR A 171 14.74 8.82 -2.22
CA TYR A 171 15.70 9.89 -2.52
C TYR A 171 15.55 11.05 -1.53
N MET A 172 14.33 11.56 -1.33
CA MET A 172 14.08 12.67 -0.39
C MET A 172 14.48 12.31 1.03
N ALA A 173 14.03 11.16 1.53
CA ALA A 173 14.32 10.71 2.89
C ALA A 173 15.84 10.54 3.12
N LYS A 174 16.55 9.93 2.16
CA LYS A 174 17.97 9.65 2.28
C LYS A 174 18.84 10.90 2.17
N GLU A 175 18.59 11.76 1.18
CA GLU A 175 19.46 12.89 0.89
C GLU A 175 19.19 14.11 1.77
N PHE A 176 17.93 14.30 2.21
CA PHE A 176 17.52 15.47 2.98
C PHE A 176 17.16 15.16 4.44
N GLY A 177 17.12 13.88 4.83
CA GLY A 177 16.78 13.48 6.20
C GLY A 177 15.35 13.84 6.59
N VAL A 178 14.44 13.92 5.61
CA VAL A 178 13.01 14.16 5.83
C VAL A 178 12.27 12.86 6.09
N TYR A 179 11.09 12.97 6.68
CA TYR A 179 10.11 11.89 6.79
C TYR A 179 9.12 11.98 5.64
N VAL A 180 8.97 10.92 4.85
CA VAL A 180 8.06 10.92 3.70
C VAL A 180 6.88 9.99 3.95
N VAL A 181 5.66 10.49 3.72
CA VAL A 181 4.44 9.71 3.63
C VAL A 181 4.04 9.65 2.16
N GLY A 182 4.23 8.49 1.53
CA GLY A 182 3.80 8.25 0.15
C GLY A 182 2.41 7.63 0.11
N ILE A 183 1.51 8.21 -0.68
CA ILE A 183 0.23 7.58 -1.00
C ILE A 183 0.10 7.31 -2.48
N ASP A 184 -0.51 6.19 -2.84
CA ASP A 184 -0.90 5.88 -4.20
C ASP A 184 -2.21 5.08 -4.18
N LEU A 185 -3.05 5.25 -5.19
CA LEU A 185 -4.29 4.49 -5.29
C LEU A 185 -4.03 3.06 -5.75
N SER A 186 -2.99 2.84 -6.56
CA SER A 186 -2.62 1.54 -7.11
C SER A 186 -2.02 0.63 -6.05
N ILE A 187 -2.64 -0.53 -5.84
CA ILE A 187 -2.13 -1.56 -4.95
C ILE A 187 -0.79 -2.10 -5.48
N ASN A 188 -0.67 -2.23 -6.80
CA ASN A 188 0.55 -2.73 -7.42
C ASN A 188 1.74 -1.79 -7.17
N MET A 189 1.52 -0.46 -7.25
CA MET A 189 2.56 0.54 -6.97
C MET A 189 3.07 0.45 -5.53
N ILE A 190 2.15 0.51 -4.56
CA ILE A 190 2.51 0.44 -3.13
C ILE A 190 3.16 -0.90 -2.78
N SER A 191 2.73 -2.01 -3.40
CA SER A 191 3.37 -3.31 -3.20
C SER A 191 4.85 -3.28 -3.57
N PHE A 192 5.21 -2.72 -4.73
CA PHE A 192 6.61 -2.54 -5.11
C PHE A 192 7.36 -1.57 -4.19
N ALA A 193 6.73 -0.45 -3.80
CA ALA A 193 7.34 0.52 -2.89
C ALA A 193 7.68 -0.13 -1.53
N LEU A 194 6.77 -0.95 -0.98
CA LEU A 194 6.99 -1.63 0.28
C LEU A 194 8.04 -2.74 0.20
N GLU A 195 8.02 -3.55 -0.87
CA GLU A 195 9.07 -4.55 -1.11
C GLU A 195 10.47 -3.90 -1.15
N ARG A 196 10.58 -2.70 -1.72
CA ARG A 196 11.84 -1.95 -1.81
C ARG A 196 12.21 -1.23 -0.53
N ALA A 197 11.22 -0.79 0.25
CA ALA A 197 11.44 -0.19 1.56
C ALA A 197 11.98 -1.21 2.56
N ASN A 198 11.73 -2.50 2.34
CA ASN A 198 12.23 -3.54 3.21
C ASN A 198 13.76 -3.53 3.31
N GLY A 199 14.27 -3.56 4.54
CA GLY A 199 15.71 -3.49 4.82
C GLY A 199 16.34 -2.11 4.60
N LEU A 200 15.61 -1.11 4.09
CA LEU A 200 16.11 0.25 4.02
C LEU A 200 15.88 0.96 5.36
N ASN A 201 16.98 1.43 5.97
CA ASN A 201 16.91 2.31 7.12
C ASN A 201 16.58 3.75 6.67
N CYS A 202 15.38 3.95 6.13
CA CYS A 202 14.91 5.25 5.63
C CYS A 202 13.54 5.60 6.24
N SER A 203 13.33 6.90 6.47
CA SER A 203 12.12 7.42 7.13
C SER A 203 10.98 7.59 6.13
N VAL A 204 10.47 6.48 5.60
CA VAL A 204 9.36 6.46 4.65
C VAL A 204 8.23 5.56 5.11
N GLU A 205 6.99 5.99 4.89
CA GLU A 205 5.79 5.17 5.02
C GLU A 205 5.02 5.21 3.71
N PHE A 206 4.46 4.07 3.30
CA PHE A 206 3.61 3.97 2.12
C PHE A 206 2.21 3.49 2.49
N GLU A 207 1.19 4.07 1.86
CA GLU A 207 -0.21 3.71 2.05
C GLU A 207 -0.98 3.64 0.72
N VAL A 208 -1.78 2.57 0.54
CA VAL A 208 -2.81 2.57 -0.51
C VAL A 208 -3.93 3.52 -0.10
N ALA A 209 -4.07 4.65 -0.80
CA ALA A 209 -5.10 5.64 -0.49
C ALA A 209 -5.52 6.45 -1.72
N ASP A 210 -6.81 6.78 -1.79
CA ASP A 210 -7.33 7.77 -2.74
C ASP A 210 -7.13 9.18 -2.17
N CYS A 211 -6.22 9.95 -2.77
CA CYS A 211 -5.92 11.31 -2.33
C CYS A 211 -7.12 12.28 -2.37
N THR A 212 -8.20 11.96 -3.09
CA THR A 212 -9.41 12.80 -3.18
C THR A 212 -10.36 12.62 -2.00
N THR A 213 -10.22 11.52 -1.26
CA THR A 213 -11.06 11.19 -0.10
C THR A 213 -10.27 11.03 1.20
N LYS A 214 -8.96 10.75 1.10
CA LYS A 214 -8.07 10.64 2.24
C LYS A 214 -8.00 11.97 2.97
N THR A 215 -8.22 11.92 4.28
CA THR A 215 -8.09 13.09 5.16
C THR A 215 -6.84 12.99 6.00
N TYR A 216 -6.27 14.15 6.29
CA TYR A 216 -5.18 14.34 7.24
C TYR A 216 -5.55 15.49 8.17
N PRO A 217 -5.06 15.50 9.42
CA PRO A 217 -5.19 16.69 10.27
C PRO A 217 -4.56 17.92 9.59
N ASP A 218 -5.16 19.09 9.80
CA ASP A 218 -4.61 20.34 9.30
C ASP A 218 -3.17 20.54 9.77
N ASN A 219 -2.33 21.15 8.92
CA ASN A 219 -0.92 21.44 9.20
C ASN A 219 -0.08 20.19 9.53
N SER A 220 -0.41 19.04 8.95
CA SER A 220 0.34 17.78 9.17
C SER A 220 1.66 17.68 8.41
N PHE A 221 1.87 18.47 7.35
CA PHE A 221 3.01 18.33 6.45
C PHE A 221 3.66 19.68 6.16
N ASP A 222 4.99 19.69 6.12
CA ASP A 222 5.78 20.86 5.73
C ASP A 222 5.75 21.06 4.20
N VAL A 223 5.72 19.96 3.44
CA VAL A 223 5.68 19.96 1.98
C VAL A 223 4.69 18.90 1.48
N ILE A 224 3.93 19.27 0.44
CA ILE A 224 3.17 18.33 -0.38
C ILE A 224 3.84 18.28 -1.75
N TYR A 225 4.18 17.08 -2.18
CA TYR A 225 4.85 16.78 -3.44
C TYR A 225 3.97 15.85 -4.27
N SER A 226 4.02 15.98 -5.59
CA SER A 226 3.33 15.10 -6.52
C SER A 226 4.00 15.19 -7.89
N ARG A 227 4.11 14.06 -8.59
CA ARG A 227 4.79 13.96 -9.89
C ARG A 227 3.99 13.16 -10.87
N ASP A 228 3.56 13.81 -11.95
CA ASP A 228 2.82 13.19 -13.05
C ASP A 228 1.56 12.41 -12.59
N THR A 229 1.01 12.74 -11.41
CA THR A 229 -0.14 12.04 -10.81
C THR A 229 -1.45 12.77 -11.04
N ILE A 230 -1.48 14.09 -10.83
CA ILE A 230 -2.72 14.88 -10.76
C ILE A 230 -3.52 14.83 -12.07
N LEU A 231 -2.89 14.51 -13.20
CA LEU A 231 -3.56 14.28 -14.48
C LEU A 231 -4.59 13.13 -14.46
N HIS A 232 -4.51 12.24 -13.46
CA HIS A 232 -5.48 11.17 -13.20
C HIS A 232 -6.70 11.62 -12.38
N ILE A 233 -6.67 12.81 -11.79
CA ILE A 233 -7.70 13.30 -10.87
C ILE A 233 -8.68 14.19 -11.64
N GLN A 234 -9.97 13.83 -11.63
CA GLN A 234 -11.01 14.68 -12.19
C GLN A 234 -11.44 15.75 -11.18
N VAL A 235 -11.69 16.98 -11.64
CA VAL A 235 -12.12 18.10 -10.77
C VAL A 235 -13.40 17.77 -10.00
N SER A 236 -14.30 16.96 -10.58
CA SER A 236 -15.53 16.51 -9.92
C SER A 236 -15.32 15.55 -8.75
N MET A 237 -14.11 15.00 -8.58
CA MET A 237 -13.77 14.10 -7.48
C MET A 237 -13.29 14.85 -6.23
N ILE A 238 -12.99 16.15 -6.35
CA ILE A 238 -12.48 16.95 -5.23
C ILE A 238 -13.65 17.36 -4.33
N GLN A 239 -13.76 16.74 -3.15
CA GLN A 239 -14.65 17.20 -2.10
C GLN A 239 -14.01 18.40 -1.38
N ILE A 240 -14.48 19.62 -1.67
CA ILE A 240 -14.11 20.81 -0.91
C ILE A 240 -15.02 20.84 0.33
N PRO A 241 -14.50 20.71 1.56
CA PRO A 241 -15.30 20.87 2.77
C PRO A 241 -15.89 22.29 2.78
N SER A 242 -17.20 22.38 3.06
CA SER A 242 -17.92 23.64 3.26
C SER A 242 -17.50 24.36 4.53
#